data_AF-A0A2U1UIJ0-F1
#
_entry.id   AF-A0A2U1UIJ0-F1
#
_cell.length_a   1.000
_cell.length_b   1.000
_cell.length_c   1.000
_cell.angle_alpha   90.00
_cell.angle_beta   90.00
_cell.angle_gamma   90.00
#
_symmetry.space_group_name_H-M   'P 1'
#
loop_
_entity.id
_entity.type
_entity.pdbx_description
1 polymer ?
#
loop_
_entity_poly.entity_id
_entity_poly.type
_entity_poly.pdbx_seq_one_letter_code
_entity_poly.pdbx_strand_id
1 'polypeptide(L)' 'MNLSQNKAPLWISEKANILLKRVNTGRVIPRRTHGKKYQTLRVNKRWRLLSRDGTNWELLNHNDYNNLIDK' A
#
# COMPACT_ATOMS: atom_id res chain seq x y z
N MET A 1 6.90 -4.44 -10.09
CA MET A 1 6.06 -3.65 -9.16
C MET A 1 6.76 -2.32 -8.92
N ASN A 2 6.06 -1.20 -9.12
CA ASN A 2 6.59 0.14 -8.84
C ASN A 2 6.07 0.64 -7.49
N LEU A 3 6.92 1.32 -6.72
CA LEU A 3 6.59 1.90 -5.42
C LEU A 3 6.76 3.43 -5.47
N SER A 4 5.64 4.16 -5.45
CA SER A 4 5.66 5.62 -5.29
C SER A 4 5.75 5.97 -3.81
N GLN A 5 6.84 6.62 -3.40
CA GLN A 5 7.13 6.96 -1.99
C GLN A 5 6.70 8.40 -1.70
N ASN A 6 5.56 8.59 -1.07
CA ASN A 6 5.12 9.93 -0.68
C ASN A 6 5.76 10.34 0.65
N LYS A 7 6.93 11.02 0.57
CA LYS A 7 7.67 11.59 1.71
C LYS A 7 7.87 10.65 2.92
N ALA A 8 7.88 9.34 2.67
CA ALA A 8 7.96 8.35 3.73
C ALA A 8 9.39 8.24 4.29
N PRO A 9 9.56 8.02 5.60
CA PRO A 9 10.85 7.67 6.16
C PRO A 9 11.45 6.43 5.48
N LEU A 10 12.77 6.39 5.34
CA LEU A 10 13.49 5.31 4.66
C LEU A 10 13.10 3.91 5.18
N TRP A 11 13.04 3.75 6.50
CA TRP A 11 12.68 2.49 7.16
C TRP A 11 11.24 2.02 6.86
N ILE A 12 10.32 2.96 6.55
CA ILE A 12 8.97 2.60 6.10
C ILE A 12 9.03 2.09 4.67
N SER A 13 9.78 2.79 3.81
CA SER A 13 9.98 2.41 2.42
C SER A 13 10.60 1.02 2.28
N GLU A 14 11.58 0.69 3.12
CA GLU A 14 12.17 -0.66 3.18
C GLU A 14 11.15 -1.71 3.60
N LYS A 15 10.36 -1.45 4.67
CA LYS A 15 9.28 -2.35 5.09
C LYS A 15 8.23 -2.55 4.00
N ALA A 16 7.87 -1.48 3.31
CA ALA A 16 6.93 -1.53 2.18
C ALA A 16 7.48 -2.43 1.05
N ASN A 17 8.75 -2.26 0.67
CA ASN A 17 9.40 -3.11 -0.33
C ASN A 17 9.43 -4.59 0.06
N ILE A 18 9.75 -4.91 1.32
CA ILE A 18 9.71 -6.29 1.82
C ILE A 18 8.29 -6.85 1.72
N LEU A 19 7.28 -6.07 2.09
CA LEU A 19 5.88 -6.48 2.01
C LEU A 19 5.45 -6.74 0.56
N LEU A 20 5.85 -5.88 -0.38
CA LEU A 20 5.57 -6.07 -1.81
C LEU A 20 6.22 -7.34 -2.37
N LYS A 21 7.46 -7.66 -1.97
CA LYS A 21 8.10 -8.94 -2.34
C LYS A 21 7.29 -10.14 -1.83
N ARG A 22 6.71 -10.05 -0.63
CA ARG A 22 5.85 -11.11 -0.07
C ARG A 22 4.53 -11.24 -0.83
N VAL A 23 3.98 -10.12 -1.32
CA VAL A 23 2.78 -10.13 -2.16
C VAL A 23 3.08 -10.76 -3.51
N ASN A 24 4.21 -10.40 -4.13
CA ASN A 24 4.63 -10.95 -5.41
C ASN A 24 4.88 -12.47 -5.35
N THR A 25 5.34 -12.97 -4.21
CA THR A 25 5.52 -14.41 -3.94
C THR A 25 4.24 -15.11 -3.47
N GLY A 26 3.11 -14.40 -3.43
CA GLY A 26 1.82 -14.95 -3.00
C GLY A 26 1.70 -15.22 -1.50
N ARG A 27 2.72 -14.89 -0.70
CA ARG A 27 2.73 -15.11 0.76
C ARG A 27 1.80 -14.16 1.51
N VAL A 28 1.55 -12.98 0.95
CA VAL A 28 0.66 -11.97 1.53
C VAL A 28 -0.37 -11.58 0.50
N ILE A 29 -1.65 -11.80 0.82
CA ILE A 29 -2.75 -11.43 -0.05
C ILE A 29 -3.22 -10.03 0.33
N PRO A 30 -3.19 -9.06 -0.61
CA PRO A 30 -3.67 -7.71 -0.35
C PRO A 30 -5.19 -7.69 -0.16
N ARG A 31 -5.66 -6.85 0.76
CA ARG A 31 -7.09 -6.69 1.01
C ARG A 31 -7.70 -5.76 -0.02
N ARG A 32 -8.87 -6.11 -0.53
CA ARG A 32 -9.63 -5.22 -1.42
C ARG A 32 -10.53 -4.29 -0.61
N THR A 33 -10.57 -3.04 -1.00
CA THR A 33 -11.50 -2.06 -0.42
C THR A 33 -12.90 -2.34 -0.96
N HIS A 34 -13.90 -2.26 -0.08
CA HIS A 34 -15.30 -2.37 -0.46
C HIS A 34 -15.68 -1.24 -1.44
N GLY A 35 -16.41 -1.55 -2.51
CA GLY A 35 -16.81 -0.59 -3.55
C GLY A 35 -15.74 -0.34 -4.63
N LYS A 36 -14.60 0.27 -4.27
CA LYS A 36 -13.61 0.76 -5.25
C LYS A 36 -12.69 -0.31 -5.85
N LYS A 37 -12.72 -1.53 -5.33
CA LYS A 37 -11.87 -2.67 -5.74
C LYS A 37 -10.35 -2.43 -5.63
N TYR A 38 -9.91 -1.35 -4.98
CA TYR A 38 -8.49 -1.09 -4.75
C TYR A 38 -7.87 -2.11 -3.81
N GLN A 39 -6.64 -2.49 -4.09
CA GLN A 39 -5.82 -3.36 -3.27
C GLN A 39 -5.08 -2.56 -2.22
N THR A 40 -5.11 -3.04 -0.99
CA THR A 40 -4.60 -2.33 0.18
C THR A 40 -3.77 -3.27 1.04
N LEU A 41 -2.67 -2.75 1.56
CA LEU A 41 -1.80 -3.46 2.48
C LEU A 41 -1.42 -2.53 3.61
N ARG A 42 -1.45 -3.08 4.83
CA ARG A 42 -1.03 -2.33 6.02
C ARG A 42 0.47 -2.53 6.21
N VAL A 43 1.24 -1.44 6.11
CA VAL A 43 2.68 -1.47 6.43
C VAL A 43 2.88 -1.27 7.92
N ASN A 44 2.16 -0.32 8.53
CA ASN A 44 2.13 -0.14 9.99
C ASN A 44 0.83 0.56 10.46
N LYS A 45 0.82 1.17 11.65
CA LYS A 45 -0.35 1.91 12.16
C LYS A 45 -0.69 3.17 11.36
N ARG A 46 0.32 3.89 10.85
CA ARG A 46 0.17 5.18 10.16
C ARG A 46 0.37 5.11 8.64
N TRP A 47 0.81 3.99 8.09
CA TRP A 47 1.20 3.83 6.69
C TRP A 47 0.52 2.64 6.05
N ARG A 48 -0.01 2.89 4.85
CA ARG A 48 -0.71 1.91 4.02
C ARG A 48 -0.20 1.99 2.59
N LEU A 49 -0.11 0.84 1.96
CA LEU A 49 0.12 0.71 0.53
C LEU A 49 -1.24 0.58 -0.16
N LEU A 50 -1.45 1.39 -1.18
CA LEU A 50 -2.64 1.38 -2.02
C LEU A 50 -2.22 1.04 -3.45
N SER A 51 -2.99 0.19 -4.12
CA SER A 51 -2.81 -0.12 -5.53
C SER A 51 -4.17 -0.22 -6.21
N ARG A 52 -4.29 0.39 -7.38
CA ARG A 52 -5.50 0.29 -8.21
C ARG A 52 -5.48 -0.97 -9.06
N ASP A 53 -4.33 -1.24 -9.68
CA ASP A 53 -4.18 -2.31 -10.69
C ASP A 53 -3.43 -3.56 -10.17
N GLY A 54 -2.87 -3.50 -8.95
CA GLY A 54 -2.04 -4.56 -8.37
C GLY A 54 -0.55 -4.48 -8.73
N THR A 55 -0.19 -3.67 -9.72
CA THR A 55 1.19 -3.54 -10.23
C THR A 55 1.90 -2.30 -9.68
N ASN A 56 1.16 -1.19 -9.58
CA ASN A 56 1.65 0.10 -9.09
C ASN A 56 1.15 0.32 -7.67
N TRP A 57 2.09 0.49 -6.73
CA TRP A 57 1.80 0.65 -5.32
C TRP A 57 2.21 2.03 -4.85
N GLU A 58 1.28 2.71 -4.18
CA GLU A 58 1.48 4.04 -3.62
C GLU A 58 1.56 3.92 -2.10
N LEU A 59 2.65 4.40 -1.53
CA LEU A 59 2.84 4.44 -0.08
C LEU A 59 2.25 5.72 0.47
N LEU A 60 1.16 5.55 1.23
CA LEU A 60 0.36 6.64 1.75
C LEU A 60 0.35 6.62 3.27
N ASN A 61 0.30 7.80 3.87
CA ASN A 61 -0.05 7.90 5.28
C ASN A 61 -1.56 7.61 5.45
N HIS A 62 -1.98 7.41 6.71
CA HIS A 62 -3.36 7.07 7.03
C HIS A 62 -4.36 8.13 6.58
N ASN A 63 -3.97 9.41 6.64
CA ASN A 63 -4.84 10.52 6.31
C ASN A 63 -5.06 10.61 4.79
N ASP A 64 -3.99 10.53 4.00
CA ASP A 64 -4.06 10.48 2.53
C ASP A 64 -4.83 9.25 2.05
N TYR A 65 -4.59 8.10 2.67
CA TYR A 65 -5.36 6.89 2.39
C TYR A 65 -6.86 7.10 2.66
N ASN A 66 -7.22 7.68 3.82
CA ASN A 66 -8.63 7.89 4.15
C ASN A 66 -9.28 8.87 3.17
N ASN A 67 -8.60 9.97 2.82
CA ASN A 67 -9.08 10.93 1.83
C ASN A 67 -9.34 10.30 0.45
N LEU A 68 -8.55 9.30 0.05
CA LEU A 68 -8.72 8.60 -1.22
C LEU A 68 -9.81 7.52 -1.20
N ILE A 69 -10.09 6.95 -0.02
CA ILE A 69 -11.03 5.84 0.12
C ILE A 69 -12.42 6.33 0.52
N ASP A 70 -12.52 7.37 1.32
CA ASP A 70 -13.76 7.96 1.81
C ASP A 70 -14.49 8.80 0.75
N LYS A 71 -13.76 9.44 -0.18
CA LYS A 71 -14.33 10.24 -1.29
C LYS A 71 -15.07 9.43 -2.35
#